data_AF-A0A8B8ND74-F1
#
_entry.id   AF-A0A8B8ND74-F1
#
_cell.length_a   1.000
_cell.length_b   1.000
_cell.length_c   1.000
_cell.angle_alpha   90.00
_cell.angle_beta   90.00
_cell.angle_gamma   90.00
#
_symmetry.space_group_name_H-M   'P 1'
#
loop_
_entity.id
_entity.type
_entity.pdbx_description
1 polymer ?
#
loop_
_entity_poly.entity_id
_entity_poly.type
_entity_poly.pdbx_seq_one_letter_code
_entity_poly.pdbx_strand_id
1 'polypeptide(L)'
;LLIPKLIFFPPDVYPSQCFFPQYLISSIKTPLFLLNAAYDSWQIQASLTPPAADPQGYWHECALNHGKCTSMQIEFLQGFRSQMLNVIKDFSTSNQNGLFINSCFAHCQSEKQDTWFADDSPLIGSQPIAIAVGNWYFDRAVVKAVDCAYPCDNTCHNLIFK
;
A
#
# COMPACT_ATOMS: atom_id res chain seq x y z
N LEU A 1 3.59 -1.05 5.33
CA LEU A 1 4.77 -1.41 6.16
C LEU A 1 5.97 -1.65 5.25
N LEU A 2 7.10 -0.99 5.50
CA LEU A 2 8.38 -1.35 4.85
C LEU A 2 9.06 -2.43 5.69
N ILE A 3 9.45 -3.54 5.07
CA ILE A 3 10.15 -4.63 5.75
C ILE A 3 11.62 -4.58 5.32
N PRO A 4 12.51 -3.99 6.15
CA PRO A 4 13.92 -3.88 5.82
C PRO A 4 14.70 -5.15 6.17
N LYS A 5 15.74 -5.46 5.37
CA LYS A 5 16.79 -6.38 5.80
C LYS A 5 17.84 -5.70 6.71
N LEU A 6 17.97 -4.36 6.67
CA LEU A 6 18.69 -3.38 7.55
C LEU A 6 18.41 -1.96 6.97
N ILE A 7 18.67 -0.81 7.63
CA ILE A 7 18.44 0.54 7.00
C ILE A 7 19.61 1.50 7.24
N PHE A 8 20.07 2.20 6.20
CA PHE A 8 20.96 3.38 6.25
C PHE A 8 20.31 4.55 5.48
N PHE A 9 20.38 5.78 6.02
CA PHE A 9 19.75 6.98 5.44
C PHE A 9 20.76 7.88 4.71
N PRO A 10 20.37 8.51 3.58
CA PRO A 10 21.23 9.43 2.82
C PRO A 10 21.34 10.84 3.45
N PRO A 11 22.45 11.57 3.23
CA PRO A 11 22.72 12.86 3.87
C PRO A 11 22.00 14.09 3.27
N ASP A 12 21.42 14.00 2.07
CA ASP A 12 20.95 15.16 1.28
C ASP A 12 19.41 15.41 1.30
N VAL A 13 18.72 14.99 2.36
CA VAL A 13 17.25 15.12 2.49
C VAL A 13 16.90 15.98 3.68
N TYR A 14 15.97 16.94 3.52
CA TYR A 14 15.48 17.71 4.66
C TYR A 14 14.84 16.77 5.69
N PRO A 15 15.08 16.95 7.00
CA PRO A 15 14.60 16.00 8.01
C PRO A 15 13.10 15.68 7.94
N SER A 16 12.26 16.64 7.56
CA SER A 16 10.81 16.44 7.40
C SER A 16 10.42 15.57 6.19
N GLN A 17 11.22 15.56 5.14
CA GLN A 17 10.99 14.74 3.95
C GLN A 17 11.31 13.27 4.20
N CYS A 18 12.06 12.94 5.25
CA CYS A 18 12.38 11.56 5.61
C CYS A 18 11.14 10.74 6.06
N PHE A 19 10.02 11.39 6.38
CA PHE A 19 8.76 10.72 6.72
C PHE A 19 7.95 10.29 5.50
N PHE A 20 8.39 10.67 4.31
CA PHE A 20 7.65 10.59 3.07
C PHE A 20 8.44 9.71 2.09
N PRO A 21 8.03 8.44 1.89
CA PRO A 21 8.78 7.48 1.09
C PRO A 21 9.15 8.00 -0.31
N GLN A 22 8.35 8.88 -0.90
CA GLN A 22 8.61 9.44 -2.23
C GLN A 22 9.95 10.16 -2.36
N TYR A 23 10.53 10.68 -1.27
CA TYR A 23 11.80 11.41 -1.31
C TYR A 23 13.03 10.54 -1.05
N LEU A 24 12.85 9.35 -0.47
CA LEU A 24 13.99 8.58 0.03
C LEU A 24 14.02 7.11 -0.42
N ILE A 25 12.88 6.52 -0.82
CA ILE A 25 12.78 5.07 -1.02
C ILE A 25 13.71 4.56 -2.14
N SER A 26 13.96 5.38 -3.17
CA SER A 26 14.90 5.08 -4.26
C SER A 26 16.37 5.23 -3.85
N SER A 27 16.66 5.99 -2.79
CA SER A 27 18.00 6.25 -2.28
C SER A 27 18.46 5.22 -1.23
N ILE A 28 17.53 4.45 -0.65
CA ILE A 28 17.86 3.41 0.33
C ILE A 28 18.67 2.30 -0.35
N LYS A 29 19.85 2.03 0.21
CA LYS A 29 20.77 0.99 -0.31
C LYS A 29 20.42 -0.41 0.15
N THR A 30 19.82 -0.54 1.32
CA THR A 30 19.48 -1.85 1.82
C THR A 30 18.25 -2.41 1.10
N PRO A 31 18.24 -3.71 0.76
CA PRO A 31 17.05 -4.33 0.17
C PRO A 31 15.81 -4.16 1.07
N LEU A 32 14.71 -3.72 0.47
CA LEU A 32 13.42 -3.54 1.14
C LEU A 32 12.31 -4.29 0.44
N PHE A 33 11.32 -4.73 1.22
CA PHE A 33 10.02 -5.15 0.71
C PHE A 33 8.95 -4.11 1.04
N LEU A 34 8.30 -3.58 0.01
CA LEU A 34 7.17 -2.66 0.17
C LEU A 34 5.87 -3.44 0.20
N LEU A 35 5.27 -3.53 1.38
CA LEU A 35 3.90 -4.02 1.54
C LEU A 35 2.97 -2.82 1.78
N ASN A 36 2.01 -2.61 0.88
CA ASN A 36 1.01 -1.57 1.06
C ASN A 36 -0.30 -1.92 0.36
N ALA A 37 -1.43 -1.49 0.93
CA ALA A 37 -2.68 -1.43 0.20
C ALA A 37 -2.65 -0.24 -0.76
N ALA A 38 -3.10 -0.40 -2.01
CA ALA A 38 -3.20 0.71 -2.95
C ALA A 38 -4.21 1.77 -2.49
N TYR A 39 -5.18 1.37 -1.67
CA TYR A 39 -6.20 2.22 -1.08
C TYR A 39 -6.11 2.10 0.45
N ASP A 40 -4.98 2.51 1.03
CA ASP A 40 -4.79 2.43 2.48
C ASP A 40 -5.84 3.26 3.22
N SER A 41 -6.70 2.57 3.98
CA SER A 41 -7.89 3.20 4.57
C SER A 41 -7.54 4.22 5.65
N TRP A 42 -6.40 4.06 6.33
CA TRP A 42 -5.93 5.04 7.30
C TRP A 42 -5.43 6.29 6.58
N GLN A 43 -4.68 6.14 5.49
CA GLN A 43 -4.23 7.26 4.68
C GLN A 43 -5.41 8.06 4.09
N ILE A 44 -6.46 7.37 3.63
CA ILE A 44 -7.69 8.02 3.17
C ILE A 44 -8.26 8.91 4.27
N GLN A 45 -8.50 8.37 5.46
CA GLN A 45 -9.09 9.12 6.58
C GLN A 45 -8.18 10.23 7.13
N ALA A 46 -6.89 9.94 7.34
CA ALA A 46 -5.98 10.82 8.05
C ALA A 46 -5.37 11.90 7.16
N SER A 47 -5.13 11.59 5.87
CA SER A 47 -4.42 12.47 4.95
C SER A 47 -5.32 13.07 3.86
N LEU A 48 -6.22 12.27 3.28
CA LEU A 48 -7.03 12.71 2.14
C LEU A 48 -8.36 13.35 2.57
N THR A 49 -8.95 12.86 3.66
CA THR A 49 -10.27 13.30 4.12
C THR A 49 -10.31 13.72 5.60
N PRO A 50 -9.27 14.37 6.18
CA PRO A 50 -9.41 14.93 7.52
C PRO A 50 -10.46 16.05 7.52
N PRO A 51 -11.06 16.41 8.66
CA PRO A 51 -12.07 17.47 8.74
C PRO A 51 -11.64 18.82 8.13
N ALA A 52 -10.33 19.11 8.14
CA ALA A 52 -9.78 20.30 7.49
C ALA A 52 -9.79 20.24 5.95
N ALA A 53 -9.71 19.05 5.36
CA ALA A 53 -9.73 18.83 3.91
C ALA A 53 -11.13 18.50 3.38
N ASP A 54 -12.02 17.95 4.22
CA ASP A 54 -13.42 17.69 3.92
C ASP A 54 -14.38 18.39 4.91
N PRO A 55 -14.39 19.73 4.97
CA PRO A 55 -15.20 20.47 5.94
C PRO A 55 -16.71 20.33 5.70
N GLN A 56 -17.14 19.92 4.50
CA GLN A 56 -18.55 19.68 4.17
C GLN A 56 -18.96 18.21 4.32
N GLY A 57 -18.04 17.30 4.62
CA GLY A 57 -18.34 15.88 4.83
C GLY A 57 -18.69 15.09 3.57
N TYR A 58 -18.28 15.56 2.38
CA TYR A 58 -18.57 14.88 1.11
C TYR A 58 -17.90 13.51 1.01
N TRP A 59 -16.77 13.33 1.69
CA TRP A 59 -15.99 12.11 1.71
C TRP A 59 -16.25 11.23 2.92
N HIS A 60 -16.95 11.75 3.94
CA HIS A 60 -17.12 11.07 5.22
C HIS A 60 -17.59 9.62 5.07
N GLU A 61 -18.71 9.38 4.37
CA GLU A 61 -19.25 8.04 4.16
C GLU A 61 -18.30 7.14 3.35
N CYS A 62 -17.64 7.68 2.32
CA CYS A 62 -16.69 6.96 1.47
C CYS A 62 -15.43 6.55 2.26
N ALA A 63 -14.93 7.42 3.15
CA ALA A 63 -13.76 7.17 3.96
C ALA A 63 -14.01 6.09 5.03
N LEU A 64 -15.24 5.99 5.53
CA LEU A 64 -15.67 4.93 6.46
C LEU A 64 -16.02 3.62 5.72
N ASN A 65 -16.53 3.70 4.49
CA ASN A 65 -16.93 2.53 3.72
C ASN A 65 -16.72 2.77 2.23
N HIS A 66 -15.75 2.06 1.64
CA HIS A 66 -15.46 2.12 0.21
C HIS A 66 -16.69 1.87 -0.69
N GLY A 67 -17.66 1.07 -0.24
CA GLY A 67 -18.91 0.80 -0.95
C GLY A 67 -19.88 1.99 -0.98
N LYS A 68 -19.60 3.06 -0.23
CA LYS A 68 -20.34 4.33 -0.25
C LYS A 68 -19.68 5.40 -1.12
N CYS A 69 -18.52 5.11 -1.69
CA CYS A 69 -17.85 6.02 -2.60
C CYS A 69 -18.63 6.17 -3.91
N THR A 70 -18.77 7.42 -4.36
CA THR A 70 -19.22 7.73 -5.71
C THR A 70 -18.17 7.33 -6.74
N SER A 71 -18.57 7.19 -8.01
CA SER A 71 -17.62 6.90 -9.10
C SER A 71 -16.51 7.94 -9.21
N MET A 72 -16.80 9.22 -8.97
CA MET A 72 -15.79 10.30 -8.96
C MET A 72 -14.79 10.15 -7.81
N GLN A 73 -15.24 9.73 -6.62
CA GLN A 73 -14.35 9.48 -5.49
C GLN A 73 -13.44 8.28 -5.76
N ILE A 74 -13.96 7.21 -6.34
CA ILE A 74 -13.17 6.06 -6.76
C ILE A 74 -12.14 6.46 -7.83
N GLU A 75 -12.52 7.27 -8.82
CA GLU A 75 -11.61 7.77 -9.85
C GLU A 75 -10.46 8.58 -9.24
N PHE A 76 -10.76 9.47 -8.28
CA PHE A 76 -9.74 10.21 -7.54
C PHE A 76 -8.77 9.27 -6.80
N LEU A 77 -9.28 8.25 -6.10
CA LEU A 77 -8.47 7.26 -5.40
C LEU A 77 -7.62 6.42 -6.37
N GLN A 78 -8.13 6.09 -7.57
CA GLN A 78 -7.34 5.44 -8.62
C GLN A 78 -6.22 6.36 -9.16
N GLY A 79 -6.49 7.65 -9.26
CA GLY A 79 -5.48 8.67 -9.55
C GLY A 79 -4.37 8.69 -8.49
N PHE A 80 -4.75 8.66 -7.21
CA PHE A 80 -3.81 8.60 -6.08
C PHE A 80 -2.96 7.32 -6.11
N ARG A 81 -3.57 6.15 -6.33
CA ARG A 81 -2.86 4.88 -6.56
C ARG A 81 -1.83 5.01 -7.68
N SER A 82 -2.21 5.62 -8.80
CA SER A 82 -1.33 5.77 -9.97
C SER A 82 -0.12 6.65 -9.65
N GLN A 83 -0.30 7.72 -8.88
CA GLN A 83 0.81 8.56 -8.40
C GLN A 83 1.76 7.78 -7.50
N MET A 84 1.24 7.01 -6.53
CA MET A 84 2.05 6.15 -5.67
C MET A 84 2.86 5.13 -6.50
N LEU A 85 2.23 4.45 -7.46
CA LEU A 85 2.90 3.47 -8.31
C LEU A 85 4.01 4.12 -9.18
N ASN A 86 3.79 5.34 -9.66
CA ASN A 86 4.79 6.06 -10.42
C ASN A 86 6.01 6.42 -9.54
N VAL A 87 5.78 6.86 -8.30
CA VAL A 87 6.85 7.17 -7.33
C VAL A 87 7.75 5.96 -7.05
N ILE A 88 7.17 4.76 -6.93
CA ILE A 88 7.93 3.55 -6.59
C ILE A 88 8.51 2.83 -7.82
N LYS A 89 8.36 3.40 -9.02
CA LYS A 89 8.81 2.77 -10.27
C LYS A 89 10.31 2.50 -10.24
N ASP A 90 11.11 3.50 -9.86
CA ASP A 90 12.57 3.34 -9.79
C ASP A 90 12.99 2.35 -8.70
N PHE A 91 12.34 2.40 -7.54
CA PHE A 91 12.51 1.41 -6.47
C PHE A 91 12.25 -0.02 -6.96
N SER A 92 11.25 -0.20 -7.83
CA SER A 92 10.84 -1.49 -8.34
C SER A 92 11.85 -2.12 -9.31
N THR A 93 12.74 -1.33 -9.92
CA THR A 93 13.72 -1.82 -10.92
C THR A 93 14.78 -2.74 -10.33
N SER A 94 15.11 -2.60 -9.04
CA SER A 94 16.09 -3.48 -8.38
C SER A 94 15.47 -4.84 -8.06
N ASN A 95 16.08 -5.92 -8.53
CA ASN A 95 15.66 -7.29 -8.19
C ASN A 95 15.88 -7.66 -6.71
N GLN A 96 16.70 -6.89 -5.98
CA GLN A 96 16.88 -7.09 -4.54
C GLN A 96 15.69 -6.56 -3.74
N ASN A 97 14.99 -5.56 -4.26
CA ASN A 97 13.78 -5.05 -3.63
C ASN A 97 12.60 -5.95 -3.95
N GLY A 98 11.62 -6.00 -3.06
CA GLY A 98 10.33 -6.66 -3.29
C GLY A 98 9.19 -5.67 -3.12
N LEU A 99 8.03 -5.99 -3.70
CA LEU A 99 6.80 -5.25 -3.43
C LEU A 99 5.57 -6.14 -3.59
N PHE A 100 4.56 -5.84 -2.78
CA PHE A 100 3.23 -6.42 -2.83
C PHE A 100 2.21 -5.30 -2.58
N ILE A 101 1.53 -4.88 -3.64
CA ILE A 101 0.57 -3.78 -3.64
C ILE A 101 -0.78 -4.31 -4.12
N ASN A 102 -1.68 -4.65 -3.19
CA ASN A 102 -3.03 -5.13 -3.54
C ASN A 102 -4.04 -3.98 -3.69
N SER A 103 -5.18 -4.27 -4.32
CA SER A 103 -6.23 -3.30 -4.58
C SER A 103 -7.28 -3.20 -3.46
N CYS A 104 -6.94 -3.66 -2.25
CA CYS A 104 -7.84 -3.66 -1.11
C CYS A 104 -7.93 -2.30 -0.43
N PHE A 105 -9.09 -2.02 0.18
CA PHE A 105 -9.28 -0.95 1.15
C PHE A 105 -8.93 -1.47 2.55
N ALA A 106 -7.63 -1.53 2.86
CA ALA A 106 -7.13 -2.17 4.07
C ALA A 106 -6.06 -1.31 4.76
N HIS A 107 -5.64 -1.73 5.96
CA HIS A 107 -4.55 -1.11 6.71
C HIS A 107 -3.88 -2.16 7.61
N CYS A 108 -2.60 -1.97 7.97
CA CYS A 108 -1.82 -2.88 8.82
C CYS A 108 -1.89 -4.37 8.40
N GLN A 109 -1.78 -4.66 7.10
CA GLN A 109 -2.04 -6.00 6.53
C GLN A 109 -1.10 -7.12 7.01
N SER A 110 0.05 -6.78 7.59
CA SER A 110 0.97 -7.75 8.20
C SER A 110 0.67 -8.05 9.67
N GLU A 111 -0.14 -7.22 10.33
CA GLU A 111 -0.43 -7.37 11.77
C GLU A 111 -1.67 -8.21 12.01
N LYS A 112 -2.54 -8.35 11.01
CA LYS A 112 -3.78 -9.12 11.13
C LYS A 112 -3.67 -10.43 10.37
N GLN A 113 -3.96 -11.53 11.07
CA GLN A 113 -3.86 -12.88 10.50
C GLN A 113 -4.78 -13.08 9.29
N ASP A 114 -5.99 -12.49 9.33
CA ASP A 114 -6.99 -12.53 8.26
C ASP A 114 -6.48 -12.00 6.92
N THR A 115 -5.56 -11.03 6.93
CA THR A 115 -4.97 -10.43 5.73
C THR A 115 -3.57 -10.97 5.44
N TRP A 116 -2.84 -11.41 6.47
CA TRP A 116 -1.48 -11.89 6.32
C TRP A 116 -1.39 -13.32 5.78
N PHE A 117 -2.07 -14.28 6.41
CA PHE A 117 -1.90 -15.71 6.15
C PHE A 117 -3.07 -16.60 6.61
N ALA A 118 -4.31 -16.12 6.52
CA ALA A 118 -5.50 -16.96 6.65
C ALA A 118 -5.80 -17.72 5.34
N ASP A 119 -6.62 -18.76 5.41
CA ASP A 119 -6.99 -19.60 4.25
C ASP A 119 -7.69 -18.78 3.15
N ASP A 120 -8.42 -17.73 3.53
CA ASP A 120 -9.12 -16.78 2.66
C ASP A 120 -8.44 -15.41 2.59
N SER A 121 -7.16 -15.31 2.99
CA SER A 121 -6.44 -14.03 2.93
C SER A 121 -6.34 -13.46 1.51
N PRO A 122 -6.22 -12.12 1.34
CA PRO A 122 -6.14 -11.49 0.04
C PRO A 122 -4.96 -11.99 -0.81
N LEU A 123 -5.21 -12.14 -2.11
CA LEU A 123 -4.29 -12.78 -3.06
C LEU A 123 -4.00 -11.87 -4.25
N ILE A 124 -2.73 -11.81 -4.66
CA ILE A 124 -2.37 -11.34 -6.01
C ILE A 124 -1.86 -12.54 -6.78
N GLY A 125 -2.53 -12.90 -7.89
CA GLY A 125 -2.11 -14.03 -8.72
C GLY A 125 -2.02 -15.37 -7.96
N SER A 126 -2.92 -15.60 -7.01
CA SER A 126 -2.95 -16.76 -6.10
C SER A 126 -1.88 -16.78 -5.00
N GLN A 127 -1.17 -15.68 -4.77
CA GLN A 127 -0.15 -15.59 -3.73
C GLN A 127 -0.60 -14.71 -2.56
N PRO A 128 -0.69 -15.25 -1.32
CA PRO A 128 -0.98 -14.45 -0.14
C PRO A 128 0.26 -13.68 0.31
N ILE A 129 0.02 -12.63 1.11
CA ILE A 129 1.04 -11.67 1.54
C ILE A 129 2.22 -12.37 2.24
N ALA A 130 1.96 -13.26 3.20
CA ALA A 130 3.02 -13.92 3.96
C ALA A 130 3.94 -14.79 3.06
N ILE A 131 3.39 -15.44 2.03
CA ILE A 131 4.17 -16.25 1.10
C ILE A 131 4.99 -15.35 0.16
N ALA A 132 4.42 -14.23 -0.29
CA ALA A 132 5.15 -13.21 -1.05
C ALA A 132 6.34 -12.65 -0.27
N VAL A 133 6.12 -12.20 0.97
CA VAL A 133 7.20 -11.71 1.83
C VAL A 133 8.21 -12.80 2.14
N GLY A 134 7.77 -14.01 2.49
CA GLY A 134 8.66 -15.13 2.79
C GLY A 134 9.51 -15.55 1.59
N ASN A 135 8.96 -15.55 0.38
CA ASN A 135 9.74 -15.87 -0.82
C ASN A 135 10.81 -14.84 -1.12
N TRP A 136 10.51 -13.55 -0.94
CA TRP A 136 11.51 -12.50 -1.07
C TRP A 136 12.56 -12.53 0.06
N TYR A 137 12.12 -12.70 1.32
CA TYR A 137 13.00 -12.61 2.48
C TYR A 137 14.07 -13.71 2.46
N PHE A 138 13.69 -14.93 2.10
CA PHE A 138 14.61 -16.07 2.00
C PHE A 138 15.22 -16.24 0.61
N ASP A 139 15.17 -15.21 -0.24
CA ASP A 139 15.77 -15.18 -1.58
C ASP A 139 15.30 -16.35 -2.49
N ARG A 140 14.07 -16.83 -2.28
CA ARG A 140 13.45 -17.90 -3.07
C ARG A 140 12.87 -17.39 -4.39
N ALA A 141 12.44 -16.14 -4.44
CA ALA A 141 11.93 -15.51 -5.67
C ALA A 141 12.04 -13.97 -5.63
N VAL A 142 12.15 -13.37 -6.81
CA VAL A 142 11.93 -11.92 -7.00
C VAL A 142 10.42 -11.68 -7.01
N VAL A 143 9.93 -10.83 -6.10
CA VAL A 143 8.50 -10.58 -5.93
C VAL A 143 8.17 -9.13 -6.26
N LYS A 144 7.40 -8.95 -7.34
CA LYS A 144 6.96 -7.63 -7.85
C LYS A 144 5.46 -7.66 -8.14
N ALA A 145 4.66 -7.83 -7.09
CA ALA A 145 3.22 -8.00 -7.21
C ALA A 145 2.52 -6.64 -7.10
N VAL A 146 1.96 -6.15 -8.21
CA VAL A 146 1.04 -5.02 -8.21
C VAL A 146 -0.28 -5.51 -8.79
N ASP A 147 -1.33 -5.37 -8.01
CA ASP A 147 -2.67 -5.79 -8.40
C ASP A 147 -3.32 -4.80 -9.39
N CYS A 148 -4.46 -5.17 -9.96
CA CYS A 148 -5.25 -4.28 -10.81
C CYS A 148 -5.87 -3.10 -10.01
N ALA A 149 -6.58 -2.20 -10.69
CA ALA A 149 -7.33 -1.15 -9.99
C ALA A 149 -8.67 -1.72 -9.48
N TYR A 150 -9.14 -1.25 -8.31
CA TYR A 150 -10.47 -1.59 -7.79
C TYR A 150 -11.55 -1.37 -8.87
N PRO A 151 -12.54 -2.27 -9.03
CA PRO A 151 -12.98 -3.33 -8.11
C PRO A 151 -12.60 -4.76 -8.54
N CYS A 152 -11.39 -5.00 -9.04
CA CYS A 152 -11.07 -6.28 -9.64
C CYS A 152 -10.80 -7.43 -8.65
N ASP A 153 -10.25 -7.16 -7.46
CA ASP A 153 -9.86 -8.19 -6.50
C ASP A 153 -10.99 -8.50 -5.51
N ASN A 154 -11.58 -9.67 -5.70
CA ASN A 154 -12.68 -10.18 -4.87
C ASN A 154 -12.19 -10.94 -3.62
N THR A 155 -10.88 -11.07 -3.42
CA THR A 155 -10.28 -11.70 -2.23
C THR A 155 -10.02 -10.69 -1.10
N CYS A 156 -10.26 -9.40 -1.36
CA CYS A 156 -9.97 -8.34 -0.41
C CYS A 156 -10.88 -8.37 0.83
N HIS A 157 -10.25 -8.36 2.00
CA HIS A 157 -10.88 -8.07 3.28
C HIS A 157 -10.89 -6.55 3.51
N ASN A 158 -11.84 -5.86 2.86
CA ASN A 158 -11.96 -4.40 2.95
C ASN A 158 -12.46 -3.96 4.33
N LEU A 159 -11.82 -2.93 4.90
CA LEU A 159 -12.24 -2.34 6.16
C LEU A 159 -13.49 -1.48 5.98
N ILE A 160 -14.44 -1.66 6.89
CA ILE A 160 -15.65 -0.85 7.03
C ILE A 160 -15.66 -0.36 8.47
N PHE A 161 -15.60 0.96 8.63
CA PHE A 161 -15.63 1.64 9.92
C PHE A 161 -17.08 1.94 10.32
N LYS A 162 -17.36 1.92 11.63
CA LYS A 162 -18.68 2.19 12.21
C LYS A 162 -18.67 3.52 12.94
#